data_AF-A0A7W5EWI5-F1
#
_entry.id   AF-A0A7W5EWI5-F1
#
_cell.length_a   1.000
_cell.length_b   1.000
_cell.length_c   1.000
_cell.angle_alpha   90.00
_cell.angle_beta   90.00
_cell.angle_gamma   90.00
#
_symmetry.space_group_name_H-M   'P 1'
#
loop_
_entity.id
_entity.type
_entity.pdbx_description
1 polymer ?
#
loop_
_entity_poly.entity_id
_entity_poly.type
_entity_poly.pdbx_seq_one_letter_code
_entity_poly.pdbx_strand_id
1 'polypeptide(L)' 'MTLAVRGGRLALGTWQGLWLGEHRDQGGGRRILATLNGR' A
#
# COMPACT_ATOMS: atom_id res chain seq x y z
N MET A 1 4.78 0.37 -7.26
CA MET A 1 3.47 1.03 -7.09
C MET A 1 3.69 2.38 -6.44
N THR A 2 3.10 3.43 -6.99
CA THR A 2 3.10 4.78 -6.44
C THR A 2 1.66 5.27 -6.40
N LEU A 3 1.26 5.87 -5.29
CA LEU A 3 -0.10 6.35 -5.05
C LEU A 3 -0.06 7.86 -4.86
N ALA A 4 -1.00 8.56 -5.49
CA ALA A 4 -1.15 9.99 -5.25
C ALA A 4 -1.73 10.23 -3.84
N VAL A 5 -1.29 11.31 -3.21
CA VAL A 5 -1.85 11.84 -1.95
C VAL A 5 -2.49 13.18 -2.25
N ARG A 6 -3.74 13.36 -1.85
CA ARG A 6 -4.48 14.63 -2.03
C ARG A 6 -5.19 14.98 -0.72
N GLY A 7 -4.95 16.20 -0.22
CA GLY A 7 -5.55 16.67 1.04
C GLY A 7 -5.21 15.77 2.23
N GLY A 8 -3.99 15.22 2.28
CA GLY A 8 -3.55 14.32 3.35
C GLY A 8 -4.11 12.90 3.30
N ARG A 9 -4.78 12.50 2.20
CA ARG A 9 -5.33 11.14 2.02
C ARG A 9 -4.81 10.49 0.75
N LEU A 10 -4.63 9.17 0.77
CA LEU A 10 -4.38 8.39 -0.45
C LEU A 10 -5.57 8.58 -1.41
N ALA A 11 -5.29 8.93 -2.65
CA ALA A 11 -6.30 9.17 -3.68
C ALA A 11 -6.74 7.84 -4.32
N LEU A 12 -7.29 6.94 -3.50
CA LEU A 12 -7.89 5.69 -3.95
C LEU A 12 -9.34 5.92 -4.39
N GLY A 13 -9.76 5.23 -5.45
CA GLY A 13 -11.17 5.09 -5.79
C GLY A 13 -11.91 4.18 -4.80
N THR A 14 -13.24 4.22 -4.82
CA THR A 14 -14.11 3.46 -3.88
C THR A 14 -13.80 1.97 -3.80
N TRP A 15 -13.34 1.38 -4.90
CA TRP A 15 -13.05 -0.06 -5.01
C TRP A 15 -11.55 -0.38 -5.12
N GLN A 16 -10.67 0.61 -4.88
CA GLN A 16 -9.22 0.40 -4.93
C GLN A 16 -8.68 0.14 -3.53
N GLY A 17 -8.04 -1.01 -3.33
CA GLY A 17 -7.36 -1.39 -2.10
C GLY A 17 -5.89 -1.71 -2.34
N LEU A 18 -5.11 -1.73 -1.27
CA LEU A 18 -3.73 -2.19 -1.26
C LEU A 18 -3.67 -3.56 -0.60
N TRP A 19 -3.04 -4.51 -1.27
CA TRP A 19 -2.98 -5.90 -0.80
C TRP A 19 -1.53 -6.37 -0.76
N LEU A 20 -1.15 -7.01 0.35
CA LEU A 20 0.04 -7.84 0.42
C LEU A 20 -0.41 -9.29 0.27
N GLY A 21 -0.26 -9.84 -0.94
CA GLY A 21 -0.55 -11.24 -1.21
C GLY A 21 0.65 -12.12 -0.86
N GLU A 22 0.44 -13.10 0.01
CA GLU A 22 1.41 -14.16 0.28
C GLU A 22 0.68 -15.50 0.22
N HIS A 23 1.09 -16.36 -0.71
CA HIS A 23 0.56 -17.71 -0.84
C HIS A 23 1.57 -18.72 -0.28
N ARG A 24 1.27 -19.28 0.89
CA ARG A 24 2.00 -20.41 1.48
C ARG A 24 1.28 -20.99 2.69
N ASP A 25 1.57 -22.25 2.98
CA ASP A 25 1.01 -22.98 4.12
C ASP A 25 1.63 -22.53 5.47
N GLN A 26 2.88 -22.06 5.47
CA GLN A 26 3.52 -21.46 6.64
C GLN A 26 4.15 -20.11 6.30
N GLY A 27 3.43 -19.05 6.67
CA GLY A 27 3.79 -17.64 6.53
C GLY A 27 5.07 -17.25 7.28
N GLY A 28 5.91 -16.43 6.65
CA GLY A 28 7.00 -15.73 7.36
C GLY A 28 6.63 -14.29 7.69
N GLY A 29 7.34 -13.64 8.61
CA GLY A 29 7.13 -12.22 8.88
C GLY A 29 7.40 -11.33 7.66
N ARG A 30 6.58 -10.29 7.45
CA ARG A 30 6.71 -9.36 6.32
C ARG A 30 6.91 -7.93 6.78
N ARG A 31 7.70 -7.20 6.00
CA ARG A 31 7.97 -5.78 6.20
C ARG A 31 7.61 -5.02 4.93
N ILE A 32 6.67 -4.11 5.05
CA ILE A 32 6.31 -3.17 3.97
C ILE A 32 7.00 -1.85 4.27
N LEU A 33 7.75 -1.33 3.30
CA LEU A 33 8.33 0.01 3.35
C LEU A 33 7.54 0.93 2.41
N ALA A 34 7.02 2.02 2.96
CA ALA A 34 6.42 3.10 2.18
C ALA A 34 7.30 4.35 2.31
N THR A 35 7.52 5.05 1.19
CA THR A 35 8.20 6.33 1.17
C THR A 35 7.21 7.40 0.72
N LEU A 36 7.06 8.46 1.51
CA LEU A 36 6.28 9.62 1.13
C LEU A 36 7.22 10.68 0.54
N ASN A 37 6.86 11.20 -0.62
CA ASN A 37 7.60 12.25 -1.30
C ASN A 37 6.61 13.25 -1.90
N GLY A 38 6.92 14.54 -1.78
CA GLY A 38 6.05 15.64 -2.21
C GLY A 38 6.46 16.95 -1.53
N ARG A 39 5.76 18.03 -1.90
CA ARG A 39 5.84 19.34 -1.23
C ARG A 39 4.57 19.61 -0.47
#